data_AF-A0A6M1LWA4-F1
#
_entry.id   AF-A0A6M1LWA4-F1
#
_cell.length_a   1.000
_cell.length_b   1.000
_cell.length_c   1.000
_cell.angle_alpha   90.00
_cell.angle_beta   90.00
_cell.angle_gamma   90.00
#
_symmetry.space_group_name_H-M   'P 1'
#
loop_
_entity.id
_entity.type
_entity.pdbx_description
1 polymer ?
#
loop_
_entity_poly.entity_id
_entity_poly.type
_entity_poly.pdbx_seq_one_letter_code
_entity_poly.pdbx_strand_id
1 'polypeptide(L)' 'TRSAVAAAQKLGGEVHVLVLGAEGAAAAAKRPGVAKVLVAKGDSMALAEPVAALLISLAPGYDALLAPGSAAGKNVLPRV' A
#
# COMPACT_ATOMS: atom_id res chain seq x y z
N THR A 1 5.89 -5.50 1.20
CA THR A 1 6.86 -6.52 1.74
C THR A 1 6.37 -7.04 3.08
N ARG A 2 6.95 -8.12 3.66
CA ARG A 2 6.48 -8.68 4.95
C ARG A 2 6.68 -7.70 6.12
N SER A 3 7.75 -6.92 6.10
CA SER A 3 8.11 -5.96 7.16
C SER A 3 7.09 -4.85 7.37
N ALA A 4 6.52 -4.29 6.30
CA ALA A 4 5.49 -3.25 6.41
C ALA A 4 4.19 -3.77 7.03
N VAL A 5 3.75 -4.99 6.66
CA VAL A 5 2.56 -5.64 7.24
C VAL A 5 2.78 -5.94 8.72
N ALA A 6 3.95 -6.47 9.09
CA ALA A 6 4.28 -6.74 10.49
C ALA A 6 4.35 -5.45 11.34
N ALA A 7 4.80 -4.33 10.77
CA ALA A 7 4.77 -3.03 11.45
C ALA A 7 3.34 -2.51 11.61
N ALA A 8 2.51 -2.62 10.56
CA ALA A 8 1.11 -2.24 10.60
C ALA A 8 0.30 -3.02 11.65
N GLN A 9 0.56 -4.33 11.79
CA GLN A 9 -0.06 -5.15 12.85
C GLN A 9 0.29 -4.65 14.26
N LYS A 10 1.50 -4.11 14.48
CA LYS A 10 1.91 -3.56 15.78
C LYS A 10 1.20 -2.25 16.12
N LEU A 11 0.68 -1.53 15.12
CA LEU A 11 -0.16 -0.34 15.34
C LEU A 11 -1.56 -0.70 15.86
N GLY A 12 -1.95 -1.98 15.85
CA GLY A 12 -3.19 -2.46 16.46
C GLY A 12 -4.47 -2.22 15.64
N GLY A 13 -4.34 -1.72 14.41
CA GLY A 13 -5.46 -1.46 13.50
C GLY A 13 -5.65 -2.52 12.42
N GLU A 14 -6.71 -2.33 11.62
CA GLU A 14 -7.00 -3.16 10.46
C GLU A 14 -5.99 -2.88 9.33
N VAL A 15 -5.31 -3.92 8.82
CA VAL A 15 -4.27 -3.75 7.80
C VAL A 15 -4.85 -3.97 6.41
N HIS A 16 -4.93 -2.91 5.62
CA HIS A 16 -5.24 -2.98 4.20
C HIS A 16 -3.98 -2.88 3.35
N VAL A 17 -3.89 -3.67 2.29
CA VAL A 17 -2.75 -3.67 1.38
C VAL A 17 -3.18 -3.20 -0.01
N LEU A 18 -2.60 -2.10 -0.46
CA LEU A 18 -2.71 -1.64 -1.84
C LEU A 18 -1.65 -2.32 -2.71
N VAL A 19 -2.10 -2.97 -3.79
CA VAL A 19 -1.24 -3.55 -4.83
C VAL A 19 -1.45 -2.77 -6.12
N LEU A 20 -0.34 -2.27 -6.67
CA LEU A 20 -0.30 -1.61 -7.96
C LEU A 20 -0.14 -2.69 -9.04
N GLY A 21 -1.16 -2.86 -9.86
CA GLY A 21 -1.25 -3.97 -10.82
C GLY A 21 -1.85 -5.26 -10.22
N ALA A 22 -2.21 -6.19 -11.09
CA ALA A 22 -2.81 -7.46 -10.68
C ALA A 22 -1.77 -8.48 -10.18
N GLU A 23 -0.52 -8.32 -10.59
CA GLU A 23 0.57 -9.22 -10.20
C GLU A 23 0.90 -9.04 -8.72
N GLY A 24 0.71 -10.11 -7.94
CA GLY A 24 0.99 -10.11 -6.51
C GLY A 24 -0.20 -9.84 -5.59
N ALA A 25 -1.39 -9.51 -6.11
CA ALA A 25 -2.61 -9.32 -5.31
C ALA A 25 -2.98 -10.60 -4.53
N ALA A 26 -2.96 -11.75 -5.19
CA ALA A 26 -3.21 -13.04 -4.55
C ALA A 26 -2.16 -13.39 -3.47
N ALA A 27 -0.90 -13.01 -3.69
CA ALA A 27 0.17 -13.21 -2.73
C ALA A 27 0.09 -12.24 -1.55
N ALA A 28 -0.52 -11.07 -1.72
CA ALA A 28 -0.82 -10.12 -0.66
C ALA A 28 -1.99 -10.61 0.20
N ALA A 29 -3.04 -11.15 -0.41
CA ALA A 29 -4.23 -11.64 0.29
C ALA A 29 -3.94 -12.84 1.19
N LYS A 30 -2.98 -13.69 0.80
CA LYS A 30 -2.54 -14.83 1.61
C LYS A 30 -1.66 -14.45 2.80
N ARG A 31 -1.39 -13.16 3.04
CA ARG A 31 -0.50 -12.74 4.12
C ARG A 31 -1.26 -12.67 5.45
N PRO A 32 -0.70 -13.24 6.53
CA PRO A 32 -1.30 -13.14 7.84
C PRO A 32 -1.35 -11.68 8.27
N GLY A 33 -2.51 -11.26 8.79
CA GLY A 33 -2.76 -9.89 9.25
C GLY A 33 -3.36 -8.95 8.22
N VAL A 34 -3.45 -9.34 6.95
CA VAL A 34 -4.09 -8.50 5.93
C VAL A 34 -5.60 -8.76 5.96
N ALA A 35 -6.38 -7.73 6.26
CA ALA A 35 -7.84 -7.82 6.27
C ALA A 35 -8.43 -7.60 4.88
N LYS A 36 -7.84 -6.67 4.11
CA LYS A 36 -8.30 -6.34 2.75
C LYS A 36 -7.14 -6.09 1.80
N VAL A 37 -7.29 -6.55 0.57
CA VAL A 37 -6.38 -6.22 -0.54
C VAL A 37 -7.11 -5.33 -1.53
N LEU A 38 -6.57 -4.14 -1.76
CA LEU A 38 -7.01 -3.22 -2.78
C LEU A 38 -6.09 -3.36 -3.98
N VAL A 39 -6.66 -3.48 -5.18
CA VAL A 39 -5.89 -3.58 -6.42
C VAL A 39 -6.19 -2.35 -7.27
N ALA A 40 -5.17 -1.53 -7.50
CA ALA A 40 -5.25 -0.42 -8.43
C ALA A 40 -4.63 -0.83 -9.76
N LYS A 41 -5.40 -0.77 -10.85
CA LYS A 41 -4.94 -1.06 -12.21
C LYS A 41 -5.01 0.21 -13.05
N GLY A 42 -3.91 0.55 -13.71
CA GLY A 42 -3.84 1.65 -14.66
C GLY A 42 -2.43 1.77 -15.22
N ASP A 43 -2.30 2.16 -16.48
CA ASP A 43 -1.01 2.27 -17.18
C ASP A 43 -0.09 3.34 -16.54
N SER A 44 -0.69 4.29 -15.83
CA SER A 44 0.02 5.34 -15.08
C SER A 44 0.57 4.87 -13.72
N MET A 45 0.22 3.67 -13.23
CA MET A 45 0.64 3.17 -11.91
C MET A 45 2.13 2.82 -11.81
N ALA A 46 2.90 3.01 -12.89
CA ALA A 46 4.36 2.95 -12.89
C ALA A 46 5.03 4.26 -12.42
N LEU A 47 4.28 5.38 -12.38
CA LEU A 47 4.77 6.70 -12.00
C LEU A 47 4.41 7.03 -10.54
N ALA A 48 5.21 7.88 -9.89
CA ALA A 48 5.03 8.19 -8.48
C ALA A 48 3.86 9.15 -8.23
N GLU A 49 3.64 10.10 -9.14
CA GLU A 49 2.61 11.14 -9.09
C GLU A 49 1.17 10.56 -9.05
N PRO A 50 0.76 9.67 -9.98
CA PRO A 50 -0.58 9.09 -9.94
C PRO A 50 -0.78 8.14 -8.76
N VAL A 51 0.28 7.47 -8.29
CA VAL A 51 0.21 6.62 -7.10
C VAL A 51 0.03 7.47 -5.84
N ALA A 52 0.76 8.58 -5.71
CA ALA A 52 0.61 9.50 -4.59
C ALA A 52 -0.80 10.11 -4.57
N ALA A 53 -1.33 10.55 -5.71
CA ALA A 53 -2.70 11.06 -5.80
C ALA A 53 -3.76 10.02 -5.36
N LEU A 54 -3.56 8.75 -5.71
CA LEU A 54 -4.41 7.66 -5.25
C LEU A 54 -4.28 7.38 -3.74
N LEU A 55 -3.08 7.52 -3.17
CA LEU A 55 -2.89 7.41 -1.72
C LEU A 55 -3.56 8.56 -0.98
N ILE A 56 -3.45 9.80 -1.48
CA ILE A 56 -4.12 10.98 -0.91
C ILE A 56 -5.64 10.80 -0.91
N SER A 57 -6.22 10.28 -2.00
CA SER A 57 -7.68 10.06 -2.05
C SER A 57 -8.17 8.99 -1.08
N LEU A 58 -7.31 8.02 -0.73
CA LEU A 58 -7.60 6.99 0.26
C LEU A 58 -7.30 7.43 1.69
N ALA A 59 -6.38 8.39 1.90
CA ALA A 59 -5.91 8.82 3.20
C ALA A 59 -7.02 9.16 4.22
N PRO A 60 -8.16 9.79 3.85
CA PRO A 60 -9.23 10.08 4.82
C PRO A 60 -9.84 8.84 5.49
N GLY A 61 -9.69 7.65 4.90
CA GLY A 61 -10.19 6.38 5.44
C GLY A 61 -9.18 5.60 6.27
N TYR A 62 -7.96 6.12 6.49
CA TYR A 62 -6.89 5.41 7.20
C TYR A 62 -6.16 6.34 8.18
N ASP A 63 -5.87 5.84 9.39
CA ASP A 63 -5.09 6.59 10.38
C ASP A 63 -3.59 6.63 10.05
N ALA A 64 -3.08 5.63 9.32
CA ALA A 64 -1.67 5.52 9.00
C ALA A 64 -1.44 4.93 7.60
N LEU A 65 -0.57 5.58 6.83
CA LEU A 65 -0.06 5.06 5.55
C LEU A 65 1.36 4.55 5.75
N LEU A 66 1.58 3.26 5.46
CA LEU A 66 2.89 2.63 5.56
C LEU A 66 3.32 2.11 4.19
N ALA A 67 4.55 2.45 3.80
CA ALA A 67 5.22 1.81 2.68
C ALA A 67 6.56 1.22 3.15
N PRO A 68 7.04 0.13 2.52
CA PRO A 68 8.38 -0.37 2.80
C PRO A 68 9.44 0.65 2.38
N GLY A 69 10.59 0.65 3.05
CA GLY A 69 11.75 1.48 2.71
C GLY A 69 12.46 1.12 1.39
N SER A 70 11.73 0.62 0.39
CA SER A 70 12.23 0.36 -0.97
C SER A 70 12.33 1.66 -1.77
N ALA A 71 12.99 1.60 -2.94
CA ALA A 71 13.08 2.74 -3.86
C ALA A 71 11.70 3.31 -4.22
N ALA A 72 10.72 2.43 -4.50
CA ALA A 72 9.35 2.85 -4.79
C ALA A 72 8.68 3.54 -3.58
N GLY A 73 8.80 2.97 -2.37
CA GLY A 73 8.21 3.57 -1.17
C GLY A 73 8.81 4.93 -0.83
N LYS A 74 10.13 5.08 -0.96
CA LYS A 74 10.84 6.36 -0.77
C LYS A 74 10.51 7.38 -1.85
N ASN A 75 10.15 6.95 -3.05
CA ASN A 75 9.72 7.84 -4.12
C ASN A 75 8.26 8.30 -3.90
N VAL A 76 7.37 7.41 -3.47
CA VAL A 76 5.94 7.73 -3.37
C VAL A 76 5.59 8.44 -2.07
N LEU A 77 6.00 7.94 -0.91
CA LEU A 77 5.52 8.44 0.39
C LEU A 77 5.76 9.94 0.64
N PRO A 78 6.92 10.54 0.30
CA PRO A 78 7.14 11.97 0.52
C PRO A 78 6.27 12.90 -0.34
N ARG A 79 5.54 12.35 -1.31
CA ARG A 79 4.64 13.10 -2.20
C ARG A 79 3.16 13.02 -1.75
N VAL A 80 2.89 12.30 -0.66
CA VAL A 80 1.57 12.10 -0.04
C VAL A 80 1.48 13.03 1.16
#